data_AF-A0A5C5QGN1-F1
#
_entry.id   AF-A0A5C5QGN1-F1
#
_cell.length_a   1.000
_cell.length_b   1.000
_cell.length_c   1.000
_cell.angle_alpha   90.00
_cell.angle_beta   90.00
_cell.angle_gamma   90.00
#
_symmetry.space_group_name_H-M   'P 1'
#
loop_
_entity.id
_entity.type
_entity.pdbx_description
1 polymer ?
#
loop_
_entity_poly.entity_id
_entity_poly.type
_entity_poly.pdbx_seq_one_letter_code
_entity_poly.pdbx_strand_id
1 'polypeptide(L)'
;MPGRESVRAWENSSQDAVTKIINASFNSISTASRYSGLGAALVAQFTQGGGAGISQSVLNTTADRAGDASALKTDQAVLHNKADNQVSLSIKTASGKIVTFSLSSQKDGLGVQATVEGGDLTADELKAVGQLGSAFQASVDGLTAVPPKLDLSQLTQFDSKVLASVDLNAKVTSQGNDDLTLAFHADSQSRTTRMSGPAGSIDLAVDLKNPAIFGDAKQQANALKTYLAQFDRVEKRGSANADLMAMFKDAFSAMNSNYPQSAAVDALSNNPSDKGLLTGLADFKASIKQAVDSSNSMRPSEVDSFSYNVSQKTQVNGRSSADRSVTQNQQSVLSASFHKGLDGGKPPVFDGSRESQNYLYVEVQDRASSTASLAYQDGQLTRASVTQAASQNTHTQKYVMANLVEDTVVPKDGSSKRDYLALLEHAGRESKKSKDALEQSTLKDALVKMHDSVLLQDDPDVLTR
;
A
#
# COMPACT_ATOMS: atom_id res chain seq x y z
N MET A 1 -15.71 -49.01 -0.95
CA MET A 1 -14.26 -49.25 -0.88
C MET A 1 -13.82 -49.04 0.55
N PRO A 2 -13.10 -49.97 1.18
CA PRO A 2 -12.65 -49.81 2.56
C PRO A 2 -11.69 -48.61 2.66
N GLY A 3 -11.90 -47.79 3.69
CA GLY A 3 -11.21 -46.52 3.90
C GLY A 3 -9.72 -46.71 4.05
N ARG A 4 -8.94 -46.06 3.19
CA ARG A 4 -7.50 -45.90 3.40
C ARG A 4 -7.32 -45.07 4.68
N GLU A 5 -6.72 -45.68 5.69
CA GLU A 5 -6.40 -45.01 6.94
C GLU A 5 -5.46 -43.84 6.64
N SER A 6 -5.93 -42.62 6.93
CA SER A 6 -5.12 -41.40 6.80
C SER A 6 -4.24 -41.28 8.03
N VAL A 7 -2.94 -41.17 7.83
CA VAL A 7 -1.93 -41.01 8.88
C VAL A 7 -1.26 -39.63 8.75
N ARG A 8 -0.80 -39.10 9.88
CA ARG A 8 0.01 -37.88 9.90
C ARG A 8 1.48 -38.23 9.73
N ALA A 9 2.10 -37.68 8.70
CA ALA A 9 3.52 -37.82 8.44
C ALA A 9 4.22 -36.47 8.72
N TRP A 10 5.15 -36.49 9.69
CA TRP A 10 5.97 -35.35 10.05
C TRP A 10 7.31 -35.40 9.30
N GLU A 11 7.84 -34.23 8.95
CA GLU A 11 9.18 -34.13 8.37
C GLU A 11 10.27 -34.41 9.41
N ASN A 12 10.13 -33.81 10.60
CA ASN A 12 11.06 -34.01 11.71
C ASN A 12 10.30 -34.31 13.01
N SER A 13 10.90 -35.15 13.87
CA SER A 13 10.36 -35.52 15.20
C SER A 13 10.61 -34.46 16.29
N SER A 14 10.88 -33.21 15.90
CA SER A 14 11.16 -32.10 16.83
C SER A 14 9.99 -31.83 17.78
N GLN A 15 10.28 -31.22 18.93
CA GLN A 15 9.29 -30.77 19.93
C GLN A 15 9.42 -29.26 20.20
N ASP A 16 10.00 -28.53 19.25
CA ASP A 16 10.15 -27.08 19.29
C ASP A 16 8.79 -26.35 19.26
N ALA A 17 8.85 -25.03 19.51
CA ALA A 17 7.65 -24.19 19.56
C ALA A 17 6.87 -24.20 18.24
N VAL A 18 7.60 -24.22 17.12
CA VAL A 18 7.02 -24.21 15.77
C VAL A 18 6.22 -25.50 15.51
N THR A 19 6.79 -26.65 15.85
CA THR A 19 6.13 -27.96 15.71
C THR A 19 4.86 -28.04 16.54
N LYS A 20 4.87 -27.48 17.75
CA LYS A 20 3.69 -27.41 18.62
C LYS A 20 2.57 -26.58 18.01
N ILE A 21 2.90 -25.42 17.43
CA ILE A 21 1.91 -24.57 16.75
C ILE A 21 1.38 -25.25 15.50
N ILE A 22 2.24 -25.85 14.67
CA ILE A 22 1.80 -26.63 13.50
C ILE A 22 0.81 -27.70 13.92
N ASN A 23 1.09 -28.47 14.98
CA ASN A 23 0.20 -29.53 15.45
C ASN A 23 -1.17 -29.00 15.91
N ALA A 24 -1.20 -27.83 16.57
CA ALA A 24 -2.43 -27.19 17.03
C ALA A 24 -3.26 -26.62 15.86
N SER A 25 -2.60 -26.07 14.84
CA SER A 25 -3.24 -25.36 13.73
C SER A 25 -3.53 -26.24 12.51
N PHE A 26 -2.98 -27.45 12.44
CA PHE A 26 -3.04 -28.30 11.24
C PHE A 26 -4.48 -28.65 10.81
N ASN A 27 -5.36 -28.96 11.76
CA ASN A 27 -6.75 -29.33 11.48
C ASN A 27 -7.68 -28.12 11.32
N SER A 28 -7.17 -26.88 11.37
CA SER A 28 -8.01 -25.69 11.25
C SER A 28 -8.58 -25.55 9.84
N ILE A 29 -9.84 -25.08 9.76
CA ILE A 29 -10.58 -24.97 8.50
C ILE A 29 -10.17 -23.70 7.73
N SER A 30 -9.92 -22.58 8.42
CA SER A 30 -9.55 -21.32 7.79
C SER A 30 -8.03 -21.17 7.65
N THR A 31 -7.58 -20.58 6.54
CA THR A 31 -6.16 -20.27 6.32
C THR A 31 -5.58 -19.40 7.44
N ALA A 32 -6.35 -18.43 7.95
CA ALA A 32 -5.95 -17.59 9.09
C ALA A 32 -5.60 -18.41 10.34
N SER A 33 -6.47 -19.34 10.75
CA SER A 33 -6.21 -20.19 11.90
C SER A 33 -5.03 -21.14 11.68
N ARG A 34 -4.81 -21.58 10.43
CA ARG A 34 -3.65 -22.42 10.07
C ARG A 34 -2.32 -21.68 10.23
N TYR A 35 -2.27 -20.37 9.95
CA TYR A 35 -1.07 -19.55 10.09
C TYR A 35 -0.93 -18.78 11.41
N SER A 36 -1.96 -18.79 12.26
CA SER A 36 -1.98 -18.09 13.53
C SER A 36 -0.74 -18.37 14.38
N GLY A 37 0.09 -17.35 14.57
CA GLY A 37 1.32 -17.38 15.37
C GLY A 37 2.52 -18.10 14.72
N LEU A 38 2.37 -18.73 13.55
CA LEU A 38 3.45 -19.48 12.91
C LEU A 38 4.60 -18.61 12.42
N GLY A 39 4.31 -17.45 11.83
CA GLY A 39 5.34 -16.53 11.32
C GLY A 39 6.23 -16.01 12.45
N ALA A 40 5.63 -15.53 13.53
CA ALA A 40 6.39 -15.05 14.70
C ALA A 40 7.18 -16.17 15.37
N ALA A 41 6.59 -17.36 15.53
CA ALA A 41 7.26 -18.50 16.15
C ALA A 41 8.43 -19.03 15.32
N LEU A 42 8.29 -19.04 13.99
CA LEU A 42 9.35 -19.45 13.08
C LEU A 42 10.57 -18.52 13.20
N VAL A 43 10.35 -17.20 13.18
CA VAL A 43 11.43 -16.21 13.35
C VAL A 43 12.07 -16.32 14.75
N ALA A 44 11.26 -16.51 15.80
CA ALA A 44 11.75 -16.70 17.16
C ALA A 44 12.59 -17.98 17.31
N GLN A 45 12.15 -19.10 16.74
CA GLN A 45 12.90 -20.36 16.77
C GLN A 45 14.22 -20.25 16.01
N PHE A 46 14.20 -19.58 14.85
CA PHE A 46 15.40 -19.34 14.04
C PHE A 46 16.45 -18.52 14.81
N THR A 47 16.02 -17.44 15.46
CA THR A 47 16.91 -16.58 16.24
C THR A 47 17.44 -17.25 17.51
N GLN A 48 16.60 -18.01 18.21
CA GLN A 48 17.04 -18.83 19.36
C GLN A 48 18.03 -19.93 18.95
N GLY A 49 17.89 -20.47 17.73
CA GLY A 49 18.79 -21.44 17.13
C GLY A 49 20.09 -20.85 16.55
N GLY A 50 20.40 -19.58 16.82
CA GLY A 50 21.62 -18.93 16.33
C GLY A 50 21.63 -18.66 14.82
N GLY A 51 20.46 -18.67 14.16
CA GLY A 51 20.35 -18.52 12.71
C GLY A 51 20.50 -19.84 11.93
N ALA A 52 20.43 -20.99 12.60
CA ALA A 52 20.37 -22.27 11.92
C ALA A 52 19.06 -22.41 11.12
N GLY A 53 19.15 -22.97 9.91
CA GLY A 53 17.99 -23.22 9.06
C GLY A 53 16.97 -24.14 9.74
N ILE A 54 15.70 -23.94 9.42
CA ILE A 54 14.56 -24.71 9.95
C ILE A 54 13.78 -25.27 8.77
N SER A 55 13.38 -26.53 8.87
CA SER A 55 12.43 -27.14 7.95
C SER A 55 11.52 -28.05 8.75
N GLN A 56 10.22 -27.81 8.70
CA GLN A 56 9.25 -28.65 9.39
C GLN A 56 7.94 -28.64 8.63
N SER A 57 7.33 -29.81 8.51
CA SER A 57 6.01 -29.95 7.89
C SER A 57 5.25 -31.15 8.45
N VAL A 58 3.93 -31.09 8.29
CA VAL A 58 3.03 -32.20 8.56
C VAL A 58 2.08 -32.38 7.38
N LEU A 59 1.87 -33.64 7.00
CA LEU A 59 0.98 -34.05 5.93
C LEU A 59 -0.01 -35.10 6.42
N ASN A 60 -1.27 -35.01 5.98
CA ASN A 60 -2.18 -36.15 5.98
C ASN A 60 -1.92 -36.96 4.71
N THR A 61 -1.54 -38.23 4.87
CA THR A 61 -1.23 -39.12 3.75
C THR A 61 -1.69 -40.55 4.06
N THR A 62 -1.55 -41.48 3.12
CA THR A 62 -1.90 -42.89 3.34
C THR A 62 -0.76 -43.62 4.05
N ALA A 63 -1.06 -44.66 4.83
CA ALA A 63 -0.03 -45.46 5.52
C ALA A 63 1.07 -45.98 4.57
N ASP A 64 0.69 -46.47 3.39
CA ASP A 64 1.65 -46.92 2.35
C ASP A 64 2.62 -45.81 1.92
N ARG A 65 2.13 -44.57 1.84
CA ARG A 65 2.90 -43.42 1.38
C ARG A 65 3.74 -42.81 2.50
N ALA A 66 3.27 -42.89 3.75
CA ALA A 66 4.08 -42.59 4.92
C ALA A 66 5.24 -43.57 5.11
N GLY A 67 5.08 -44.84 4.68
CA GLY A 67 6.13 -45.86 4.71
C GLY A 67 7.19 -45.71 3.61
N ASP A 68 6.92 -44.96 2.54
CA ASP A 68 7.88 -44.65 1.48
C ASP A 68 8.57 -43.30 1.73
N ALA A 69 9.78 -43.36 2.28
CA ALA A 69 10.56 -42.17 2.61
C ALA A 69 10.86 -41.27 1.40
N SER A 70 11.00 -41.83 0.20
CA SER A 70 11.30 -41.04 -1.01
C SER A 70 10.06 -40.30 -1.51
N ALA A 71 8.91 -40.98 -1.51
CA ALA A 71 7.63 -40.38 -1.85
C ALA A 71 7.25 -39.29 -0.85
N LEU A 72 7.38 -39.56 0.46
CA LEU A 72 7.07 -38.58 1.51
C LEU A 72 7.95 -37.33 1.42
N LYS A 73 9.26 -37.49 1.19
CA LYS A 73 10.18 -36.36 1.00
C LYS A 73 9.82 -35.52 -0.23
N THR A 74 9.35 -36.17 -1.29
CA THR A 74 8.86 -35.48 -2.50
C THR A 74 7.60 -34.67 -2.20
N ASP A 75 6.64 -35.24 -1.46
CA ASP A 75 5.40 -34.55 -1.07
C ASP A 75 5.69 -33.34 -0.15
N GLN A 76 6.64 -33.48 0.78
CA GLN A 76 7.10 -32.37 1.64
C GLN A 76 7.80 -31.28 0.82
N ALA A 77 8.63 -31.65 -0.15
CA ALA A 77 9.26 -30.68 -1.05
C ALA A 77 8.22 -29.94 -1.91
N VAL A 78 7.16 -30.62 -2.37
CA VAL A 78 6.04 -29.98 -3.06
C VAL A 78 5.31 -29.01 -2.14
N LEU A 79 5.02 -29.40 -0.90
CA LEU A 79 4.37 -28.52 0.09
C LEU A 79 5.18 -27.23 0.30
N HIS A 80 6.49 -27.33 0.52
CA HIS A 80 7.32 -26.13 0.76
C HIS A 80 7.43 -25.18 -0.44
N ASN A 81 7.30 -25.69 -1.67
CA ASN A 81 7.60 -24.92 -2.89
C ASN A 81 6.37 -24.59 -3.77
N LYS A 82 5.27 -25.34 -3.62
CA LYS A 82 4.13 -25.32 -4.55
C LYS A 82 2.77 -25.53 -3.85
N ALA A 83 2.69 -25.24 -2.54
CA ALA A 83 1.41 -25.26 -1.84
C ALA A 83 0.40 -24.26 -2.45
N ASP A 84 -0.89 -24.54 -2.25
CA ASP A 84 -1.98 -23.65 -2.67
C ASP A 84 -1.78 -22.24 -2.09
N ASN A 85 -1.44 -22.18 -0.80
CA ASN A 85 -1.11 -20.96 -0.09
C ASN A 85 0.38 -20.95 0.28
N GLN A 86 1.05 -19.85 -0.01
CA GLN A 86 2.44 -19.62 0.33
C GLN A 86 2.63 -18.17 0.76
N VAL A 87 3.28 -17.95 1.90
CA VAL A 87 3.70 -16.62 2.34
C VAL A 87 5.18 -16.67 2.68
N SER A 88 5.97 -15.75 2.15
CA SER A 88 7.41 -15.72 2.33
C SER A 88 7.92 -14.32 2.66
N LEU A 89 8.83 -14.25 3.62
CA LEU A 89 9.55 -13.04 4.00
C LEU A 89 11.05 -13.28 3.77
N SER A 90 11.63 -12.52 2.85
CA SER A 90 13.06 -12.52 2.57
C SER A 90 13.68 -11.24 3.10
N ILE A 91 14.79 -11.36 3.82
CA ILE A 91 15.51 -10.24 4.45
C ILE A 91 16.95 -10.31 3.96
N LYS A 92 17.40 -9.24 3.33
CA LYS A 92 18.80 -9.08 2.94
C LYS A 92 19.53 -8.27 3.99
N THR A 93 20.64 -8.76 4.53
CA THR A 93 21.47 -7.99 5.47
C THR A 93 22.40 -7.03 4.73
N ALA A 94 22.92 -6.03 5.44
CA ALA A 94 23.91 -5.10 4.91
C ALA A 94 25.22 -5.80 4.51
N SER A 95 25.54 -6.96 5.10
CA SER A 95 26.68 -7.80 4.69
C SER A 95 26.40 -8.68 3.47
N GLY A 96 25.17 -8.68 2.95
CA GLY A 96 24.78 -9.40 1.74
C GLY A 96 24.20 -10.79 1.97
N LYS A 97 23.99 -11.22 3.22
CA LYS A 97 23.32 -12.49 3.56
C LYS A 97 21.82 -12.38 3.30
N ILE A 98 21.19 -13.49 2.96
CA ILE A 98 19.74 -13.54 2.72
C ILE A 98 19.12 -14.57 3.65
N VAL A 99 18.14 -14.13 4.44
CA VAL A 99 17.33 -14.99 5.29
C VAL A 99 15.94 -15.06 4.69
N THR A 100 15.44 -16.26 4.41
CA THR A 100 14.07 -16.45 3.90
C THR A 100 13.26 -17.31 4.85
N PHE A 101 12.13 -16.77 5.29
CA PHE A 101 11.09 -17.46 6.04
C PHE A 101 9.94 -17.79 5.09
N SER A 102 9.43 -19.02 5.11
CA SER A 102 8.26 -19.42 4.33
C SER A 102 7.24 -20.15 5.20
N LEU A 103 5.97 -19.88 4.94
CA LEU A 103 4.80 -20.56 5.46
C LEU A 103 4.05 -21.14 4.26
N SER A 104 3.68 -22.42 4.34
CA SER A 104 3.03 -23.14 3.26
C SER A 104 1.82 -23.92 3.78
N SER A 105 0.70 -23.84 3.06
CA SER A 105 -0.57 -24.43 3.47
C SER A 105 -1.36 -24.90 2.26
N GLN A 106 -1.69 -26.18 2.25
CA GLN A 106 -2.59 -26.82 1.30
C GLN A 106 -3.58 -27.72 2.06
N LYS A 107 -4.63 -28.21 1.41
CA LYS A 107 -5.69 -29.02 2.05
C LYS A 107 -5.18 -30.04 3.08
N ASP A 108 -4.17 -30.82 2.70
CA ASP A 108 -3.66 -31.94 3.50
C ASP A 108 -2.27 -31.67 4.10
N GLY A 109 -1.76 -30.43 4.07
CA GLY A 109 -0.37 -30.14 4.44
C GLY A 109 -0.15 -28.73 5.00
N LEU A 110 0.67 -28.63 6.05
CA LEU A 110 1.13 -27.36 6.64
C LEU A 110 2.63 -27.46 6.85
N GLY A 111 3.38 -26.48 6.34
CA GLY A 111 4.83 -26.49 6.38
C GLY A 111 5.42 -25.11 6.62
N VAL A 112 6.62 -25.09 7.17
CA VAL A 112 7.41 -23.88 7.42
C VAL A 112 8.87 -24.12 7.11
N GLN A 113 9.55 -23.08 6.63
CA GLN A 113 10.98 -23.13 6.36
C GLN A 113 11.66 -21.82 6.74
N ALA A 114 12.88 -21.92 7.29
CA ALA A 114 13.81 -20.81 7.42
C ALA A 114 15.13 -21.22 6.77
N THR A 115 15.63 -20.40 5.85
CA THR A 115 16.90 -20.66 5.13
C THR A 115 17.81 -19.45 5.23
N VAL A 116 19.12 -19.69 5.19
CA VAL A 116 20.15 -18.65 5.18
C VAL A 116 21.11 -18.91 4.05
N GLU A 117 21.33 -17.89 3.22
CA GLU A 117 22.31 -17.87 2.16
C GLU A 117 23.40 -16.84 2.47
N GLY A 118 24.64 -17.14 2.11
CA GLY A 118 25.78 -16.23 2.32
C GLY A 118 26.52 -16.37 3.66
N GLY A 119 26.24 -17.43 4.44
CA GLY A 119 26.93 -17.77 5.68
C GLY A 119 26.22 -17.30 6.96
N ASP A 120 26.89 -17.47 8.10
CA ASP A 120 26.30 -17.23 9.43
C ASP A 120 26.02 -15.74 9.69
N LEU A 121 24.89 -15.43 10.32
CA LEU A 121 24.53 -14.07 10.72
C LEU A 121 25.36 -13.58 11.92
N THR A 122 25.67 -12.29 11.96
CA THR A 122 26.21 -11.67 13.18
C THR A 122 25.13 -11.55 14.25
N ALA A 123 25.53 -11.31 15.51
CA ALA A 123 24.56 -11.10 16.60
C ALA A 123 23.61 -9.91 16.34
N ASP A 124 24.11 -8.84 15.72
CA ASP A 124 23.30 -7.66 15.37
C ASP A 124 22.33 -7.97 14.23
N GLU A 125 22.78 -8.68 13.20
CA GLU A 125 21.92 -9.13 12.10
C GLU A 125 20.81 -10.07 12.61
N LEU A 126 21.16 -11.05 13.44
CA LEU A 126 20.22 -11.99 14.03
C LEU A 126 19.17 -11.28 14.89
N LYS A 127 19.59 -10.28 15.68
CA LYS A 127 18.70 -9.44 16.48
C LYS A 127 17.75 -8.63 15.59
N ALA A 128 18.25 -8.01 14.53
CA ALA A 128 17.45 -7.21 13.60
C ALA A 128 16.42 -8.08 12.85
N VAL A 129 16.81 -9.29 12.43
CA VAL A 129 15.89 -10.28 11.85
C VAL A 129 14.80 -10.67 12.86
N GLY A 130 15.16 -10.91 14.12
CA GLY A 130 14.21 -11.24 15.19
C GLY A 130 13.12 -10.18 15.41
N GLN A 131 13.46 -8.90 15.26
CA GLN A 131 12.52 -7.79 15.41
C GLN A 131 11.41 -7.77 14.34
N LEU A 132 11.63 -8.41 13.20
CA LEU A 132 10.64 -8.52 12.12
C LEU A 132 9.62 -9.64 12.35
N GLY A 133 9.78 -10.50 13.36
CA GLY A 133 8.89 -11.64 13.59
C GLY A 133 7.42 -11.25 13.82
N SER A 134 7.17 -10.23 14.63
CA SER A 134 5.81 -9.71 14.86
C SER A 134 5.23 -9.02 13.62
N ALA A 135 6.07 -8.30 12.87
CA ALA A 135 5.67 -7.66 11.63
C ALA A 135 5.27 -8.70 10.57
N PHE A 136 6.06 -9.78 10.45
CA PHE A 136 5.75 -10.90 9.56
C PHE A 136 4.41 -11.54 9.90
N GLN A 137 4.17 -11.82 11.18
CA GLN A 137 2.91 -12.38 11.64
C GLN A 137 1.73 -11.45 11.35
N ALA A 138 1.87 -10.15 11.64
CA ALA A 138 0.82 -9.18 11.37
C ALA A 138 0.45 -9.12 9.87
N SER A 139 1.45 -9.15 8.97
CA SER A 139 1.19 -9.20 7.53
C SER A 139 0.46 -10.48 7.11
N VAL A 140 0.82 -11.64 7.68
CA VAL A 140 0.15 -12.92 7.44
C VAL A 140 -1.30 -12.91 7.95
N ASP A 141 -1.51 -12.39 9.16
CA ASP A 141 -2.83 -12.28 9.78
C ASP A 141 -3.74 -11.35 8.98
N GLY A 142 -3.22 -10.18 8.55
CA GLY A 142 -3.94 -9.24 7.71
C GLY A 142 -4.33 -9.83 6.35
N LEU A 143 -3.41 -10.51 5.68
CA LEU A 143 -3.66 -11.14 4.37
C LEU A 143 -4.70 -12.27 4.42
N THR A 144 -4.81 -12.94 5.57
CA THR A 144 -5.74 -14.07 5.74
C THR A 144 -7.02 -13.70 6.48
N ALA A 145 -7.16 -12.44 6.89
CA ALA A 145 -8.37 -11.90 7.47
C ALA A 145 -9.53 -11.86 6.45
N VAL A 146 -10.76 -11.74 6.97
CA VAL A 146 -11.97 -11.58 6.15
C VAL A 146 -12.70 -10.33 6.64
N PRO A 147 -12.74 -9.22 5.87
CA PRO A 147 -12.01 -9.01 4.60
C PRO A 147 -10.48 -8.89 4.80
N PRO A 148 -9.67 -9.12 3.75
CA PRO A 148 -8.21 -9.03 3.83
C PRO A 148 -7.73 -7.58 4.04
N LYS A 149 -6.55 -7.45 4.66
CA LYS A 149 -5.87 -6.19 4.98
C LYS A 149 -4.39 -6.24 4.63
N LEU A 150 -3.76 -5.08 4.45
CA LEU A 150 -2.33 -4.98 4.14
C LEU A 150 -1.52 -4.37 5.31
N ASP A 151 -1.24 -5.18 6.32
CA ASP A 151 -0.45 -4.79 7.49
C ASP A 151 1.06 -4.80 7.20
N LEU A 152 1.54 -3.81 6.44
CA LEU A 152 2.92 -3.72 5.93
C LEU A 152 3.80 -2.70 6.68
N SER A 153 3.21 -1.84 7.51
CA SER A 153 3.90 -0.68 8.09
C SER A 153 5.12 -1.07 8.94
N GLN A 154 5.02 -2.12 9.76
CA GLN A 154 6.11 -2.58 10.61
C GLN A 154 7.27 -3.20 9.81
N LEU A 155 7.02 -3.72 8.61
CA LEU A 155 8.06 -4.23 7.72
C LEU A 155 8.95 -3.12 7.14
N THR A 156 8.56 -1.85 7.32
CA THR A 156 9.38 -0.69 6.92
C THR A 156 10.27 -0.14 8.04
N GLN A 157 10.17 -0.68 9.26
CA GLN A 157 10.83 -0.17 10.47
C GLN A 157 12.18 -0.84 10.77
N PHE A 158 12.97 -1.14 9.74
CA PHE A 158 14.29 -1.73 9.93
C PHE A 158 15.42 -0.69 9.87
N ASP A 159 16.52 -0.99 10.56
CA ASP A 159 17.74 -0.21 10.42
C ASP A 159 18.47 -0.59 9.12
N SER A 160 18.46 0.33 8.16
CA SER A 160 19.14 0.17 6.87
C SER A 160 20.66 -0.08 6.97
N LYS A 161 21.29 0.22 8.13
CA LYS A 161 22.70 -0.08 8.39
C LYS A 161 22.96 -1.55 8.69
N VAL A 162 21.93 -2.28 9.11
CA VAL A 162 21.99 -3.71 9.46
C VAL A 162 21.28 -4.55 8.40
N LEU A 163 20.12 -4.11 7.92
CA LEU A 163 19.32 -4.79 6.91
C LEU A 163 19.27 -3.95 5.63
N ALA A 164 19.66 -4.52 4.50
CA ALA A 164 19.65 -3.85 3.20
C ALA A 164 18.25 -3.79 2.58
N SER A 165 17.46 -4.86 2.68
CA SER A 165 16.08 -4.90 2.19
C SER A 165 15.21 -5.91 2.92
N VAL A 166 13.89 -5.70 2.82
CA VAL A 166 12.84 -6.60 3.29
C VAL A 166 11.84 -6.82 2.15
N ASP A 167 11.58 -8.07 1.83
CA ASP A 167 10.74 -8.52 0.73
C ASP A 167 9.66 -9.47 1.28
N LEU A 168 8.38 -9.17 1.04
CA LEU A 168 7.26 -10.05 1.42
C LEU A 168 6.52 -10.47 0.16
N ASN A 169 6.46 -11.77 -0.11
CA ASN A 169 5.68 -12.34 -1.20
C ASN A 169 4.61 -13.27 -0.65
N ALA A 170 3.38 -13.14 -1.13
CA ALA A 170 2.27 -13.99 -0.72
C ALA A 170 1.44 -14.44 -1.92
N LYS A 171 0.95 -15.67 -1.83
CA LYS A 171 -0.11 -16.25 -2.62
C LYS A 171 -1.07 -16.91 -1.63
N VAL A 172 -2.30 -16.42 -1.53
CA VAL A 172 -3.32 -16.95 -0.62
C VAL A 172 -4.58 -17.18 -1.43
N THR A 173 -5.07 -18.42 -1.44
CA THR A 173 -6.32 -18.78 -2.11
C THR A 173 -7.49 -18.53 -1.15
N SER A 174 -8.44 -17.70 -1.57
CA SER A 174 -9.67 -17.42 -0.82
C SER A 174 -10.72 -18.53 -1.02
N GLN A 175 -11.79 -18.49 -0.23
CA GLN A 175 -12.97 -19.34 -0.44
C GLN A 175 -13.58 -19.03 -1.82
N GLY A 176 -13.44 -19.95 -2.78
CA GLY A 176 -13.86 -19.75 -4.16
C GLY A 176 -12.81 -20.13 -5.22
N ASN A 177 -11.60 -20.51 -4.82
CA ASN A 177 -10.42 -20.77 -5.68
C ASN A 177 -9.81 -19.54 -6.37
N ASP A 178 -10.15 -18.34 -5.91
CA ASP A 178 -9.50 -17.14 -6.41
C ASP A 178 -8.27 -16.80 -5.56
N ASP A 179 -7.14 -16.56 -6.24
CA ASP A 179 -5.86 -16.26 -5.62
C ASP A 179 -5.71 -14.75 -5.35
N LEU A 180 -5.32 -14.40 -4.12
CA LEU A 180 -4.75 -13.11 -3.78
C LEU A 180 -3.22 -13.24 -3.81
N THR A 181 -2.57 -12.37 -4.58
CA THR A 181 -1.12 -12.28 -4.67
C THR A 181 -0.64 -10.95 -4.13
N LEU A 182 0.50 -10.96 -3.44
CA LEU A 182 1.18 -9.78 -2.93
C LEU A 182 2.68 -9.90 -3.22
N ALA A 183 3.28 -8.81 -3.70
CA ALA A 183 4.72 -8.60 -3.73
C ALA A 183 5.02 -7.23 -3.12
N PHE A 184 5.71 -7.23 -1.99
CA PHE A 184 6.16 -6.05 -1.27
C PHE A 184 7.68 -6.03 -1.20
N HIS A 185 8.27 -4.86 -1.38
CA HIS A 185 9.70 -4.61 -1.23
C HIS A 185 9.90 -3.28 -0.51
N ALA A 186 10.85 -3.26 0.43
CA ALA A 186 11.34 -2.04 1.06
C ALA A 186 12.87 -2.09 1.23
N ASP A 187 13.53 -1.04 0.78
CA ASP A 187 14.95 -0.77 1.02
C ASP A 187 15.18 0.72 1.36
N SER A 188 16.44 1.14 1.43
CA SER A 188 16.79 2.54 1.73
C SER A 188 16.50 3.53 0.60
N GLN A 189 16.23 3.05 -0.62
CA GLN A 189 16.08 3.84 -1.83
C GLN A 189 14.65 3.87 -2.36
N SER A 190 13.86 2.85 -2.09
CA SER A 190 12.55 2.68 -2.67
C SER A 190 11.70 1.71 -1.86
N ARG A 191 10.39 1.82 -2.11
CA ARG A 191 9.44 0.82 -1.66
C ARG A 191 8.48 0.52 -2.79
N THR A 192 8.14 -0.75 -3.01
CA THR A 192 7.06 -1.14 -3.93
C THR A 192 6.07 -2.09 -3.30
N THR A 193 4.78 -1.95 -3.65
CA THR A 193 3.72 -2.90 -3.28
C THR A 193 2.90 -3.19 -4.53
N ARG A 194 2.79 -4.46 -4.91
CA ARG A 194 1.90 -4.93 -5.96
C ARG A 194 0.99 -6.02 -5.40
N MET A 195 -0.31 -5.86 -5.58
CA MET A 195 -1.30 -6.84 -5.17
C MET A 195 -2.29 -7.09 -6.31
N SER A 196 -2.70 -8.33 -6.50
CA SER A 196 -3.77 -8.71 -7.43
C SER A 196 -4.64 -9.76 -6.78
N GLY A 197 -5.96 -9.63 -6.94
CA GLY A 197 -6.94 -10.56 -6.40
C GLY A 197 -8.30 -10.44 -7.09
N PRO A 198 -9.33 -11.10 -6.55
CA PRO A 198 -10.65 -11.19 -7.19
C PRO A 198 -11.33 -9.83 -7.31
N ALA A 199 -11.15 -8.95 -6.32
CA ALA A 199 -11.72 -7.61 -6.32
C ALA A 199 -10.99 -6.64 -7.27
N GLY A 200 -9.75 -6.95 -7.66
CA GLY A 200 -8.92 -6.04 -8.48
C GLY A 200 -7.44 -6.06 -8.11
N SER A 201 -6.73 -5.01 -8.52
CA SER A 201 -5.28 -4.85 -8.38
C SER A 201 -4.89 -3.51 -7.78
N ILE A 202 -3.75 -3.51 -7.09
CA ILE A 202 -3.11 -2.36 -6.48
C ILE A 202 -1.62 -2.35 -6.91
N ASP A 203 -1.09 -1.20 -7.34
CA ASP A 203 0.34 -1.00 -7.65
C ASP A 203 0.82 0.33 -7.09
N LEU A 204 1.81 0.29 -6.20
CA LEU A 204 2.43 1.43 -5.54
C LEU A 204 3.95 1.36 -5.66
N ALA A 205 4.56 2.52 -5.91
CA ALA A 205 6.00 2.74 -5.82
C ALA A 205 6.29 4.08 -5.15
N VAL A 206 7.20 4.09 -4.19
CA VAL A 206 7.70 5.28 -3.48
C VAL A 206 9.21 5.37 -3.70
N ASP A 207 9.69 6.54 -4.11
CA ASP A 207 11.10 6.84 -4.35
C ASP A 207 11.70 7.61 -3.17
N LEU A 208 12.57 6.92 -2.42
CA LEU A 208 13.23 7.45 -1.23
C LEU A 208 14.63 8.03 -1.53
N LYS A 209 15.06 8.07 -2.79
CA LYS A 209 16.44 8.47 -3.17
C LYS A 209 16.74 9.94 -2.90
N ASN A 210 15.72 10.78 -2.75
CA ASN A 210 15.87 12.22 -2.55
C ASN A 210 15.47 12.64 -1.13
N PRO A 211 16.31 12.42 -0.11
CA PRO A 211 15.96 12.79 1.26
C PRO A 211 15.82 14.30 1.47
N ALA A 212 16.35 15.11 0.57
CA ALA A 212 16.31 16.57 0.66
C ALA A 212 14.89 17.17 0.50
N ILE A 213 13.94 16.39 -0.03
CA ILE A 213 12.53 16.80 -0.18
C ILE A 213 11.64 16.31 0.96
N PHE A 214 12.17 15.48 1.86
CA PHE A 214 11.39 14.94 2.97
C PHE A 214 11.04 16.03 3.97
N GLY A 215 9.77 16.07 4.34
CA GLY A 215 9.25 16.93 5.40
C GLY A 215 9.53 16.32 6.76
N ASP A 216 9.22 17.06 7.82
CA ASP A 216 9.22 16.50 9.16
C ASP A 216 8.02 15.54 9.37
N ALA A 217 8.02 14.82 10.50
CA ALA A 217 6.97 13.84 10.81
C ALA A 217 5.56 14.46 10.83
N LYS A 218 5.41 15.73 11.24
CA LYS A 218 4.11 16.40 11.28
C LYS A 218 3.62 16.71 9.87
N GLN A 219 4.52 17.21 9.02
CA GLN A 219 4.24 17.50 7.62
C GLN A 219 3.87 16.22 6.85
N GLN A 220 4.65 15.15 7.02
CA GLN A 220 4.36 13.84 6.44
C GLN A 220 2.99 13.31 6.88
N ALA A 221 2.67 13.38 8.18
CA ALA A 221 1.38 12.94 8.71
C ALA A 221 0.21 13.75 8.14
N ASN A 222 0.36 15.07 7.98
CA ASN A 222 -0.69 15.92 7.39
C ASN A 222 -0.91 15.58 5.91
N ALA A 223 0.16 15.45 5.13
CA ALA A 223 0.08 15.08 3.72
C ALA A 223 -0.56 13.69 3.55
N LEU A 224 -0.14 12.71 4.34
CA LEU A 224 -0.74 11.37 4.33
C LEU A 224 -2.24 11.42 4.65
N LYS A 225 -2.63 12.12 5.72
CA LYS A 225 -4.05 12.30 6.09
C LYS A 225 -4.87 12.89 4.94
N THR A 226 -4.32 13.88 4.23
CA THR A 226 -5.02 14.53 3.11
C THR A 226 -5.21 13.60 1.93
N TYR A 227 -4.19 12.82 1.55
CA TYR A 227 -4.34 11.79 0.52
C TYR A 227 -5.34 10.70 0.93
N LEU A 228 -5.34 10.25 2.19
CA LEU A 228 -6.33 9.29 2.68
C LEU A 228 -7.76 9.85 2.62
N ALA A 229 -7.96 11.13 2.96
CA ALA A 229 -9.26 11.79 2.81
C ALA A 229 -9.65 11.98 1.34
N GLN A 230 -8.69 12.14 0.43
CA GLN A 230 -8.92 12.13 -1.01
C GLN A 230 -9.39 10.75 -1.46
N PHE A 231 -8.77 9.67 -0.97
CA PHE A 231 -9.15 8.30 -1.28
C PHE A 231 -10.60 8.01 -0.85
N ASP A 232 -11.03 8.51 0.31
CA ASP A 232 -12.43 8.42 0.77
C ASP A 232 -13.41 9.16 -0.16
N ARG A 233 -12.99 10.30 -0.74
CA ARG A 233 -13.84 11.05 -1.69
C ARG A 233 -13.98 10.32 -3.01
N VAL A 234 -12.87 9.83 -3.57
CA VAL A 234 -12.89 9.10 -4.85
C VAL A 234 -13.57 7.75 -4.73
N GLU A 235 -13.46 7.06 -3.58
CA GLU A 235 -14.23 5.84 -3.28
C GLU A 235 -15.73 6.10 -3.41
N LYS A 236 -16.24 7.14 -2.74
CA LYS A 236 -17.66 7.51 -2.79
C LYS A 236 -18.08 7.98 -4.17
N ARG A 237 -17.25 8.78 -4.84
CA ARG A 237 -17.55 9.37 -6.13
C ARG A 237 -17.58 8.33 -7.25
N GLY A 238 -16.65 7.38 -7.25
CA GLY A 238 -16.56 6.30 -8.23
C GLY A 238 -17.24 5.00 -7.82
N SER A 239 -17.90 4.94 -6.65
CA SER A 239 -18.49 3.71 -6.10
C SER A 239 -17.54 2.51 -6.08
N ALA A 240 -16.30 2.75 -5.61
CA ALA A 240 -15.27 1.72 -5.52
C ALA A 240 -15.62 0.62 -4.50
N ASN A 241 -15.08 -0.57 -4.69
CA ASN A 241 -15.08 -1.62 -3.67
C ASN A 241 -14.35 -1.15 -2.40
N ALA A 242 -15.07 -1.09 -1.27
CA ALA A 242 -14.57 -0.55 -0.01
C ALA A 242 -13.41 -1.36 0.58
N ASP A 243 -13.42 -2.69 0.46
CA ASP A 243 -12.35 -3.56 0.99
C ASP A 243 -11.06 -3.40 0.16
N LEU A 244 -11.18 -3.31 -1.17
CA LEU A 244 -10.04 -3.00 -2.05
C LEU A 244 -9.48 -1.61 -1.76
N MET A 245 -10.34 -0.61 -1.53
CA MET A 245 -9.92 0.73 -1.16
C MET A 245 -9.22 0.76 0.21
N ALA A 246 -9.71 -0.01 1.18
CA ALA A 246 -9.07 -0.16 2.49
C ALA A 246 -7.65 -0.72 2.35
N MET A 247 -7.46 -1.80 1.58
CA MET A 247 -6.12 -2.34 1.28
C MET A 247 -5.23 -1.31 0.57
N PHE A 248 -5.77 -0.53 -0.37
CA PHE A 248 -5.02 0.55 -1.03
C PHE A 248 -4.55 1.62 -0.05
N LYS A 249 -5.40 2.02 0.90
CA LYS A 249 -5.08 2.96 1.98
C LYS A 249 -4.04 2.40 2.95
N ASP A 250 -4.15 1.13 3.32
CA ASP A 250 -3.20 0.44 4.18
C ASP A 250 -1.81 0.40 3.53
N ALA A 251 -1.74 -0.02 2.27
CA ALA A 251 -0.50 -0.01 1.48
C ALA A 251 0.05 1.41 1.36
N PHE A 252 -0.74 2.39 0.92
CA PHE A 252 -0.27 3.77 0.75
C PHE A 252 0.31 4.35 2.06
N SER A 253 -0.33 4.07 3.19
CA SER A 253 0.11 4.50 4.51
C SER A 253 1.41 3.83 4.92
N ALA A 254 1.53 2.51 4.75
CA ALA A 254 2.75 1.78 5.06
C ALA A 254 3.94 2.30 4.23
N MET A 255 3.74 2.49 2.92
CA MET A 255 4.77 2.95 2.00
C MET A 255 5.26 4.36 2.27
N ASN A 256 4.39 5.20 2.84
CA ASN A 256 4.69 6.58 3.22
C ASN A 256 4.97 6.78 4.72
N SER A 257 5.31 5.71 5.46
CA SER A 257 5.64 5.79 6.89
C SER A 257 7.14 5.60 7.16
N ASN A 258 7.65 5.92 8.35
CA ASN A 258 9.00 5.54 8.81
C ASN A 258 10.13 5.87 7.80
N TYR A 259 10.22 7.12 7.35
CA TYR A 259 11.24 7.48 6.36
C TYR A 259 12.65 7.27 6.94
N PRO A 260 13.63 6.83 6.13
CA PRO A 260 15.00 6.68 6.59
C PRO A 260 15.46 8.00 7.23
N GLN A 261 16.03 7.91 8.43
CA GLN A 261 16.62 9.09 9.06
C GLN A 261 17.78 9.55 8.19
N SER A 262 17.59 10.67 7.49
CA SER A 262 18.70 11.32 6.80
C SER A 262 19.70 11.76 7.85
N ALA A 263 20.98 11.38 7.69
CA ALA A 263 22.06 12.16 8.27
C ALA A 263 21.85 13.63 7.88
N ALA A 264 22.31 14.59 8.69
CA ALA A 264 22.18 16.02 8.43
C ALA A 264 22.94 16.44 7.15
N VAL A 265 22.45 16.00 6.00
CA VAL A 265 22.71 16.58 4.69
C VAL A 265 21.91 17.87 4.69
N ASP A 266 22.45 18.93 4.10
CA ASP A 266 21.73 20.17 3.81
C ASP A 266 20.49 19.84 2.97
N ALA A 267 19.41 19.43 3.66
CA ALA A 267 18.13 19.21 3.04
C ALA A 267 17.77 20.53 2.37
N LEU A 268 17.38 20.47 1.10
CA LEU A 268 16.83 21.63 0.41
C LEU A 268 15.74 22.27 1.28
N SER A 269 14.98 21.43 2.01
CA SER A 269 13.95 21.78 2.97
C SER A 269 14.43 22.41 4.29
N ASN A 270 15.72 22.63 4.55
CA ASN A 270 16.13 23.29 5.81
C ASN A 270 15.73 24.78 5.86
N ASN A 271 15.33 25.39 4.74
CA ASN A 271 14.67 26.68 4.72
C ASN A 271 13.17 26.52 5.07
N PRO A 272 12.63 27.22 6.09
CA PRO A 272 11.21 27.17 6.46
C PRO A 272 10.25 27.44 5.29
N SER A 273 10.68 28.27 4.32
CA SER A 273 9.92 28.57 3.10
C SER A 273 9.73 27.33 2.21
N ASP A 274 10.75 26.49 2.08
CA ASP A 274 10.69 25.26 1.28
C ASP A 274 9.84 24.19 1.97
N LYS A 275 9.91 24.10 3.30
CA LYS A 275 9.06 23.17 4.07
C LYS A 275 7.59 23.44 3.85
N GLY A 276 7.19 24.71 3.85
CA GLY A 276 5.77 25.04 3.71
C GLY A 276 5.21 24.79 2.30
N LEU A 277 6.04 24.80 1.24
CA LEU A 277 5.57 24.71 -0.15
C LEU A 277 5.68 23.31 -0.77
N LEU A 278 6.22 22.34 -0.04
CA LEU A 278 6.26 20.94 -0.44
C LEU A 278 5.30 20.12 0.41
N THR A 279 4.88 18.95 -0.07
CA THR A 279 4.08 18.02 0.74
C THR A 279 4.88 17.37 1.86
N GLY A 280 6.20 17.29 1.71
CA GLY A 280 7.07 16.58 2.63
C GLY A 280 7.03 15.05 2.50
N LEU A 281 6.21 14.50 1.61
CA LEU A 281 6.31 13.10 1.22
C LEU A 281 7.36 12.91 0.14
N ALA A 282 7.92 11.71 0.09
CA ALA A 282 8.68 11.19 -1.02
C ALA A 282 7.84 11.21 -2.30
N ASP A 283 8.54 11.15 -3.44
CA ASP A 283 7.86 11.01 -4.72
C ASP A 283 7.26 9.61 -4.83
N PHE A 284 6.09 9.52 -5.47
CA PHE A 284 5.38 8.24 -5.57
C PHE A 284 4.50 8.15 -6.81
N LYS A 285 4.15 6.91 -7.13
CA LYS A 285 3.05 6.57 -8.05
C LYS A 285 2.21 5.49 -7.38
N ALA A 286 0.90 5.65 -7.42
CA ALA A 286 -0.03 4.71 -6.84
C ALA A 286 -1.24 4.55 -7.78
N SER A 287 -1.68 3.31 -7.95
CA SER A 287 -2.85 2.98 -8.75
C SER A 287 -3.66 1.87 -8.09
N ILE A 288 -4.96 1.96 -8.26
CA ILE A 288 -5.96 0.96 -7.87
C ILE A 288 -6.88 0.75 -9.07
N LYS A 289 -7.19 -0.52 -9.35
CA LYS A 289 -8.10 -0.91 -10.42
C LYS A 289 -8.97 -2.05 -9.94
N GLN A 290 -10.28 -1.87 -9.99
CA GLN A 290 -11.24 -2.92 -9.66
C GLN A 290 -11.38 -3.91 -10.83
N ALA A 291 -11.73 -5.16 -10.51
CA ALA A 291 -12.21 -6.10 -11.51
C ALA A 291 -13.46 -5.54 -12.20
N VAL A 292 -13.54 -5.73 -13.52
CA VAL A 292 -14.67 -5.26 -14.33
C VAL A 292 -15.80 -6.28 -14.21
N ASP A 293 -17.00 -5.81 -13.89
CA ASP A 293 -18.21 -6.63 -13.84
C ASP A 293 -19.19 -6.20 -14.94
N SER A 294 -19.82 -7.17 -15.59
CA SER A 294 -20.80 -6.96 -16.66
C SER A 294 -22.10 -7.65 -16.26
N SER A 295 -22.71 -7.13 -15.19
CA SER A 295 -23.88 -7.75 -14.56
C SER A 295 -25.17 -7.66 -15.38
N ASN A 296 -25.28 -6.69 -16.30
CA ASN A 296 -26.47 -6.48 -17.12
C ASN A 296 -26.39 -7.21 -18.48
N SER A 297 -26.96 -8.41 -18.56
CA SER A 297 -27.01 -9.19 -19.81
C SER A 297 -27.78 -8.51 -20.95
N MET A 298 -28.72 -7.62 -20.64
CA MET A 298 -29.46 -6.86 -21.66
C MET A 298 -28.65 -5.70 -22.25
N ARG A 299 -27.59 -5.26 -21.56
CA ARG A 299 -26.69 -4.19 -22.01
C ARG A 299 -25.23 -4.54 -21.69
N PRO A 300 -24.62 -5.50 -22.42
CA PRO A 300 -23.26 -5.96 -22.12
C PRO A 300 -22.15 -4.91 -22.28
N SER A 301 -22.44 -3.76 -22.90
CA SER A 301 -21.53 -2.62 -22.98
C SER A 301 -21.47 -1.81 -21.68
N GLU A 302 -22.49 -1.93 -20.82
CA GLU A 302 -22.54 -1.26 -19.53
C GLU A 302 -21.81 -2.13 -18.50
N VAL A 303 -20.62 -1.69 -18.11
CA VAL A 303 -19.79 -2.40 -17.14
C VAL A 303 -19.63 -1.59 -15.87
N ASP A 304 -19.52 -2.29 -14.75
CA ASP A 304 -19.09 -1.73 -13.47
C ASP A 304 -17.57 -1.79 -13.41
N SER A 305 -16.94 -0.64 -13.30
CA SER A 305 -15.49 -0.51 -13.28
C SER A 305 -15.05 0.67 -12.41
N PHE A 306 -13.85 0.55 -11.83
CA PHE A 306 -13.22 1.62 -11.07
C PHE A 306 -11.72 1.59 -11.32
N SER A 307 -11.14 2.75 -11.66
CA SER A 307 -9.70 2.93 -11.76
C SER A 307 -9.32 4.32 -11.26
N TYR A 308 -8.34 4.36 -10.36
CA TYR A 308 -7.80 5.60 -9.83
C TYR A 308 -6.28 5.57 -9.85
N ASN A 309 -5.70 6.65 -10.35
CA ASN A 309 -4.25 6.85 -10.41
C ASN A 309 -3.92 8.15 -9.67
N VAL A 310 -2.87 8.12 -8.85
CA VAL A 310 -2.34 9.32 -8.18
C VAL A 310 -0.82 9.27 -8.16
N SER A 311 -0.18 10.41 -8.36
CA SER A 311 1.28 10.49 -8.35
C SER A 311 1.76 11.83 -7.84
N GLN A 312 2.98 11.82 -7.31
CA GLN A 312 3.75 13.00 -6.94
C GLN A 312 5.17 12.86 -7.48
N LYS A 313 5.69 13.94 -8.06
CA LYS A 313 7.06 14.01 -8.56
C LYS A 313 7.67 15.36 -8.26
N THR A 314 8.91 15.35 -7.77
CA THR A 314 9.67 16.54 -7.42
C THR A 314 10.90 16.63 -8.29
N GLN A 315 11.13 17.82 -8.85
CA GLN A 315 12.29 18.13 -9.67
C GLN A 315 13.07 19.24 -8.98
N VAL A 316 14.36 19.01 -8.80
CA VAL A 316 15.29 19.98 -8.25
C VAL A 316 16.32 20.28 -9.32
N ASN A 317 16.43 21.54 -9.72
CA ASN A 317 17.44 22.03 -10.64
C ASN A 317 18.29 23.10 -9.95
N GLY A 318 19.50 23.34 -10.45
CA GLY A 318 20.43 24.33 -9.89
C GLY A 318 21.80 23.75 -9.58
N ARG A 319 22.76 24.64 -9.29
CA ARG A 319 24.15 24.25 -8.99
C ARG A 319 24.48 24.34 -7.50
N SER A 320 23.68 25.07 -6.73
CA SER A 320 23.92 25.35 -5.32
C SER A 320 22.60 25.55 -4.59
N SER A 321 22.64 25.59 -3.26
CA SER A 321 21.48 25.98 -2.46
C SER A 321 21.06 27.45 -2.69
N ALA A 322 22.00 28.31 -3.11
CA ALA A 322 21.73 29.72 -3.39
C ALA A 322 21.08 29.95 -4.77
N ASP A 323 21.35 29.06 -5.73
CA ASP A 323 20.87 29.13 -7.11
C ASP A 323 20.20 27.81 -7.50
N ARG A 324 18.92 27.70 -7.13
CA ARG A 324 18.12 26.48 -7.32
C ARG A 324 16.68 26.77 -7.69
N SER A 325 16.03 25.79 -8.30
CA SER A 325 14.58 25.76 -8.45
C SER A 325 14.03 24.38 -8.06
N VAL A 326 12.92 24.36 -7.33
CA VAL A 326 12.20 23.14 -6.98
C VAL A 326 10.80 23.21 -7.58
N THR A 327 10.39 22.16 -8.28
CA THR A 327 9.01 22.02 -8.78
C THR A 327 8.47 20.68 -8.34
N GLN A 328 7.36 20.70 -7.59
CA GLN A 328 6.65 19.50 -7.18
C GLN A 328 5.30 19.44 -7.90
N ASN A 329 5.08 18.36 -8.64
CA ASN A 329 3.85 18.10 -9.38
C ASN A 329 3.10 16.95 -8.73
N GLN A 330 1.82 17.15 -8.48
CA GLN A 330 0.88 16.12 -8.05
C GLN A 330 -0.20 15.99 -9.12
N GLN A 331 -0.63 14.76 -9.39
CA GLN A 331 -1.67 14.48 -10.37
C GLN A 331 -2.56 13.35 -9.89
N SER A 332 -3.85 13.43 -10.18
CA SER A 332 -4.76 12.29 -10.06
C SER A 332 -5.74 12.18 -11.22
N VAL A 333 -6.17 10.95 -11.50
CA VAL A 333 -7.17 10.62 -12.52
C VAL A 333 -8.10 9.54 -11.96
N LEU A 334 -9.41 9.81 -11.97
CA LEU A 334 -10.46 8.85 -11.68
C LEU A 334 -11.23 8.52 -12.96
N SER A 335 -11.44 7.23 -13.20
CA SER A 335 -12.35 6.71 -14.21
C SER A 335 -13.19 5.62 -13.57
N ALA A 336 -14.51 5.79 -13.56
CA ALA A 336 -15.41 4.79 -12.99
C ALA A 336 -16.71 4.74 -13.78
N SER A 337 -17.35 3.57 -13.74
CA SER A 337 -18.68 3.33 -14.28
C SER A 337 -19.40 2.37 -13.35
N PHE A 338 -20.67 2.60 -13.05
CA PHE A 338 -21.41 1.71 -12.15
C PHE A 338 -22.92 1.84 -12.29
N HIS A 339 -23.64 0.78 -11.95
CA HIS A 339 -25.09 0.77 -11.82
C HIS A 339 -25.55 1.19 -10.41
N LYS A 340 -26.64 1.95 -10.32
CA LYS A 340 -27.35 2.30 -9.08
C LYS A 340 -28.85 2.09 -9.23
N GLY A 341 -29.53 1.73 -8.14
CA GLY A 341 -31.00 1.76 -8.10
C GLY A 341 -31.54 3.17 -8.39
N LEU A 342 -32.80 3.26 -8.82
CA LEU A 342 -33.46 4.55 -9.09
C LEU A 342 -33.62 5.44 -7.84
N ASP A 343 -33.54 4.84 -6.65
CA ASP A 343 -33.49 5.53 -5.36
C ASP A 343 -32.09 6.07 -5.02
N GLY A 344 -31.09 5.84 -5.90
CA GLY A 344 -29.69 6.16 -5.68
C GLY A 344 -28.98 5.21 -4.71
N GLY A 345 -29.63 4.11 -4.33
CA GLY A 345 -29.17 3.15 -3.33
C GLY A 345 -28.31 2.03 -3.92
N LYS A 346 -28.64 0.79 -3.55
CA LYS A 346 -27.87 -0.40 -3.95
C LYS A 346 -27.96 -0.65 -5.46
N PRO A 347 -26.97 -1.33 -6.07
CA PRO A 347 -27.08 -1.78 -7.44
C PRO A 347 -28.36 -2.61 -7.67
N PRO A 348 -29.00 -2.47 -8.83
CA PRO A 348 -30.16 -3.29 -9.21
C PRO A 348 -29.76 -4.78 -9.36
N VAL A 349 -30.74 -5.67 -9.24
CA VAL A 349 -30.58 -7.09 -9.61
C VAL A 349 -31.12 -7.29 -11.01
N PHE A 350 -30.25 -7.66 -11.94
CA PHE A 350 -30.62 -7.94 -13.32
C PHE A 350 -30.98 -9.42 -13.50
N ASP A 351 -32.21 -9.70 -13.96
CA ASP A 351 -32.69 -11.06 -14.24
C ASP A 351 -32.94 -11.33 -15.75
N GLY A 352 -32.60 -10.35 -16.60
CA GLY A 352 -32.81 -10.40 -18.05
C GLY A 352 -34.24 -10.06 -18.50
N SER A 353 -35.16 -9.77 -17.58
CA SER A 353 -36.48 -9.25 -17.90
C SER A 353 -36.46 -7.73 -18.09
N ARG A 354 -37.49 -7.20 -18.76
CA ARG A 354 -37.64 -5.75 -18.91
C ARG A 354 -37.92 -5.07 -17.56
N GLU A 355 -38.57 -5.79 -16.67
CA GLU A 355 -38.99 -5.39 -15.33
C GLU A 355 -37.79 -5.18 -14.39
N SER A 356 -36.67 -5.88 -14.59
CA SER A 356 -35.45 -5.65 -13.80
C SER A 356 -34.63 -4.43 -14.27
N GLN A 357 -34.97 -3.84 -15.41
CA GLN A 357 -34.21 -2.75 -16.02
C GLN A 357 -34.67 -1.37 -15.53
N ASN A 358 -34.57 -1.16 -14.22
CA ASN A 358 -34.91 0.09 -13.53
C ASN A 358 -33.71 0.59 -12.71
N TYR A 359 -32.87 1.45 -13.30
CA TYR A 359 -31.60 1.87 -12.71
C TYR A 359 -31.04 3.16 -13.31
N LEU A 360 -30.00 3.67 -12.65
CA LEU A 360 -29.08 4.68 -13.16
C LEU A 360 -27.78 3.99 -13.56
N TYR A 361 -27.31 4.24 -14.79
CA TYR A 361 -25.93 3.96 -15.17
C TYR A 361 -25.15 5.27 -15.06
N VAL A 362 -24.08 5.25 -14.28
CA VAL A 362 -23.30 6.46 -13.96
C VAL A 362 -21.86 6.25 -14.39
N GLU A 363 -21.35 7.16 -15.20
CA GLU A 363 -19.95 7.23 -15.61
C GLU A 363 -19.30 8.48 -15.01
N VAL A 364 -18.10 8.33 -14.47
CA VAL A 364 -17.33 9.37 -13.81
C VAL A 364 -15.96 9.47 -14.45
N GLN A 365 -15.56 10.67 -14.83
CA GLN A 365 -14.22 10.99 -15.30
C GLN A 365 -13.72 12.26 -14.62
N ASP A 366 -12.71 12.13 -13.78
CA ASP A 366 -12.11 13.26 -13.09
C ASP A 366 -10.61 13.34 -13.29
N ARG A 367 -10.09 14.55 -13.24
CA ARG A 367 -8.66 14.86 -13.25
C ARG A 367 -8.37 15.97 -12.27
N ALA A 368 -7.27 15.85 -11.54
CA ALA A 368 -6.76 16.93 -10.71
C ALA A 368 -5.25 17.07 -10.85
N SER A 369 -4.76 18.28 -10.67
CA SER A 369 -3.33 18.59 -10.69
C SER A 369 -3.00 19.72 -9.71
N SER A 370 -1.79 19.65 -9.13
CA SER A 370 -1.21 20.70 -8.30
C SER A 370 0.27 20.81 -8.62
N THR A 371 0.75 22.03 -8.86
CA THR A 371 2.14 22.35 -9.15
C THR A 371 2.61 23.41 -8.16
N ALA A 372 3.47 23.01 -7.23
CA ALA A 372 4.21 23.92 -6.38
C ALA A 372 5.57 24.24 -7.02
N SER A 373 5.97 25.51 -6.98
CA SER A 373 7.24 25.97 -7.57
C SER A 373 7.94 26.97 -6.65
N LEU A 374 9.23 26.71 -6.44
CA LEU A 374 10.17 27.51 -5.66
C LEU A 374 11.38 27.83 -6.53
N ALA A 375 11.94 29.03 -6.42
CA ALA A 375 13.22 29.36 -7.02
C ALA A 375 14.02 30.35 -6.17
N TYR A 376 15.33 30.16 -6.17
CA TYR A 376 16.31 31.00 -5.50
C TYR A 376 17.35 31.47 -6.51
N GLN A 377 17.77 32.72 -6.36
CA GLN A 377 18.89 33.31 -7.09
C GLN A 377 19.73 34.12 -6.10
N ASP A 378 21.03 33.88 -6.07
CA ASP A 378 21.97 34.51 -5.13
C ASP A 378 21.51 34.37 -3.65
N GLY A 379 20.82 33.25 -3.34
CA GLY A 379 20.25 32.96 -2.01
C GLY A 379 18.95 33.70 -1.69
N GLN A 380 18.43 34.53 -2.59
CA GLN A 380 17.14 35.21 -2.44
C GLN A 380 16.04 34.39 -3.10
N LEU A 381 14.91 34.23 -2.41
CA LEU A 381 13.71 33.59 -2.97
C LEU A 381 13.17 34.51 -4.08
N THR A 382 13.08 34.01 -5.31
CA THR A 382 12.59 34.77 -6.49
C THR A 382 11.27 34.23 -7.03
N ARG A 383 10.87 33.02 -6.62
CA ARG A 383 9.58 32.41 -6.97
C ARG A 383 9.08 31.55 -5.84
N ALA A 384 7.79 31.68 -5.53
CA ALA A 384 7.07 30.81 -4.63
C ALA A 384 5.60 30.81 -5.04
N SER A 385 5.11 29.74 -5.66
CA SER A 385 3.75 29.70 -6.18
C SER A 385 3.16 28.30 -6.18
N VAL A 386 1.85 28.21 -6.02
CA VAL A 386 1.08 26.98 -6.23
C VAL A 386 0.02 27.24 -7.31
N THR A 387 -0.05 26.35 -8.30
CA THR A 387 -1.13 26.34 -9.31
C THR A 387 -1.87 25.02 -9.21
N GLN A 388 -3.19 25.06 -9.14
CA GLN A 388 -4.03 23.86 -9.03
C GLN A 388 -5.14 23.91 -10.07
N ALA A 389 -5.54 22.74 -10.56
CA ALA A 389 -6.68 22.59 -11.45
C ALA A 389 -7.37 21.26 -11.19
N ALA A 390 -8.70 21.25 -11.21
CA ALA A 390 -9.53 20.07 -11.12
C ALA A 390 -10.66 20.13 -12.15
N SER A 391 -10.99 18.98 -12.72
CA SER A 391 -12.09 18.77 -13.66
C SER A 391 -12.83 17.50 -13.24
N GLN A 392 -14.15 17.59 -13.18
CA GLN A 392 -15.04 16.50 -12.81
C GLN A 392 -16.15 16.41 -13.85
N ASN A 393 -16.36 15.22 -14.40
CA ASN A 393 -17.44 14.97 -15.35
C ASN A 393 -18.25 13.75 -14.89
N THR A 394 -19.57 13.90 -14.85
CA THR A 394 -20.49 12.81 -14.53
C THR A 394 -21.54 12.69 -15.62
N HIS A 395 -21.63 11.52 -16.25
CA HIS A 395 -22.67 11.16 -17.21
C HIS A 395 -23.61 10.17 -16.53
N THR A 396 -24.90 10.49 -16.48
CA THR A 396 -25.92 9.64 -15.86
C THR A 396 -26.99 9.31 -16.89
N GLN A 397 -27.25 8.02 -17.08
CA GLN A 397 -28.31 7.51 -17.92
C GLN A 397 -29.35 6.80 -17.05
N LYS A 398 -30.60 7.20 -17.16
CA LYS A 398 -31.71 6.63 -16.38
C LYS A 398 -32.54 5.70 -17.23
N TYR A 399 -32.69 4.48 -16.76
CA TYR A 399 -33.50 3.46 -17.40
C TYR A 399 -34.73 3.12 -16.55
N VAL A 400 -35.90 3.10 -17.19
CA VAL A 400 -37.16 2.64 -16.61
C VAL A 400 -37.77 1.62 -17.55
N MET A 401 -38.02 0.40 -17.05
CA MET A 401 -38.53 -0.72 -17.83
C MET A 401 -37.74 -0.90 -19.14
N ALA A 402 -36.40 -0.89 -19.06
CA ALA A 402 -35.43 -1.00 -20.16
C ALA A 402 -35.35 0.17 -21.15
N ASN A 403 -36.16 1.22 -20.97
CA ASN A 403 -36.14 2.40 -21.83
C ASN A 403 -35.28 3.48 -21.20
N LEU A 404 -34.39 4.09 -21.99
CA LEU A 404 -33.67 5.30 -21.59
C LEU A 404 -34.69 6.43 -21.51
N VAL A 405 -34.90 6.97 -20.31
CA VAL A 405 -35.85 8.06 -20.06
C VAL A 405 -35.17 9.38 -19.75
N GLU A 406 -33.90 9.35 -19.38
CA GLU A 406 -33.10 10.54 -19.07
C GLU A 406 -31.63 10.27 -19.36
N ASP A 407 -30.92 11.26 -19.90
CA ASP A 407 -29.49 11.22 -20.19
C ASP A 407 -28.91 12.62 -19.89
N THR A 408 -28.03 12.70 -18.89
CA THR A 408 -27.54 13.96 -18.34
C THR A 408 -26.03 13.93 -18.17
N VAL A 409 -25.35 15.00 -18.61
CA VAL A 409 -23.91 15.21 -18.40
C VAL A 409 -23.70 16.46 -17.55
N VAL A 410 -22.94 16.33 -16.46
CA VAL A 410 -22.65 17.42 -15.52
C VAL A 410 -21.12 17.63 -15.43
N PRO A 411 -20.57 18.57 -16.22
CA PRO A 411 -19.18 18.98 -16.10
C PRO A 411 -18.98 20.04 -14.99
N LYS A 412 -17.85 19.96 -14.30
CA LYS A 412 -17.37 20.97 -13.35
C LYS A 412 -15.87 21.17 -13.52
N ASP A 413 -15.42 22.41 -13.57
CA ASP A 413 -14.02 22.77 -13.70
C ASP A 413 -13.66 23.89 -12.73
N GLY A 414 -12.43 23.85 -12.22
CA GLY A 414 -11.93 24.83 -11.26
C GLY A 414 -10.42 24.91 -11.31
N SER A 415 -9.90 26.13 -11.14
CA SER A 415 -8.46 26.36 -11.11
C SER A 415 -8.12 27.50 -10.14
N SER A 416 -7.01 27.35 -9.42
CA SER A 416 -6.49 28.41 -8.57
C SER A 416 -5.00 28.62 -8.82
N LYS A 417 -4.54 29.86 -8.65
CA LYS A 417 -3.13 30.22 -8.66
C LYS A 417 -2.85 31.14 -7.47
N ARG A 418 -1.87 30.76 -6.67
CA ARG A 418 -1.49 31.48 -5.44
C ARG A 418 -0.01 31.81 -5.50
N ASP A 419 0.32 33.07 -5.28
CA ASP A 419 1.70 33.56 -5.15
C ASP A 419 2.00 33.76 -3.66
N TYR A 420 3.07 33.12 -3.20
CA TYR A 420 3.52 33.11 -1.82
C TYR A 420 4.82 33.88 -1.63
N LEU A 421 5.38 34.50 -2.67
CA LEU A 421 6.67 35.18 -2.60
C LEU A 421 6.67 36.27 -1.53
N ALA A 422 5.72 37.20 -1.59
CA ALA A 422 5.63 38.30 -0.63
C ALA A 422 5.39 37.80 0.82
N LEU A 423 4.57 36.76 1.00
CA LEU A 423 4.31 36.14 2.30
C LEU A 423 5.60 35.54 2.87
N LEU A 424 6.36 34.81 2.06
CA LEU A 424 7.59 34.14 2.46
C LEU A 424 8.77 35.10 2.65
N GLU A 425 8.86 36.16 1.87
CA GLU A 425 9.82 37.25 2.09
C GLU A 425 9.53 38.01 3.39
N HIS A 426 8.26 38.23 3.73
CA HIS A 426 7.88 38.82 5.01
C HIS A 426 8.24 37.87 6.16
N ALA A 427 7.86 36.59 6.06
CA ALA A 427 8.21 35.53 6.99
C ALA A 427 9.73 35.43 7.27
N GLY A 428 10.55 35.47 6.20
CA GLY A 428 12.01 35.40 6.30
C GLY A 428 12.64 36.63 6.96
N ARG A 429 11.99 37.79 6.90
CA ARG A 429 12.45 39.03 7.57
C ARG A 429 12.05 39.07 9.04
N GLU A 430 10.80 38.72 9.35
CA GLU A 430 10.28 38.73 10.73
C GLU A 430 10.93 37.65 11.60
N SER A 431 11.17 36.44 11.07
CA SER A 431 11.87 35.38 11.80
C SER A 431 13.30 35.74 12.22
N LYS A 432 13.99 36.62 11.46
CA LYS A 432 15.33 37.13 11.81
C LYS A 432 15.30 38.25 12.86
N LYS A 433 14.16 38.95 13.01
CA LYS A 433 14.01 40.11 13.91
C LYS A 433 13.31 39.77 15.22
N SER A 434 12.45 38.75 15.21
CA SER A 434 11.49 38.49 16.28
C SER A 434 12.02 37.49 17.32
N LYS A 435 12.21 37.97 18.56
CA LYS A 435 12.23 37.14 19.78
C LYS A 435 10.83 36.99 20.39
N ASP A 436 9.80 37.56 19.77
CA ASP A 436 8.44 37.62 20.32
C ASP A 436 7.64 36.37 19.94
N ALA A 437 7.01 35.75 20.94
CA ALA A 437 6.28 34.50 20.78
C ALA A 437 5.00 34.66 19.92
N LEU A 438 4.40 35.85 19.90
CA LEU A 438 3.14 36.11 19.18
C LEU A 438 3.35 36.21 17.66
N GLU A 439 4.41 36.88 17.22
CA GLU A 439 4.81 36.98 15.81
C GLU A 439 5.27 35.63 15.25
N GLN A 440 5.99 34.85 16.05
CA GLN A 440 6.36 33.47 15.69
C GLN A 440 5.13 32.56 15.53
N SER A 441 4.10 32.74 16.36
CA SER A 441 2.85 31.97 16.24
C SER A 441 2.07 32.31 14.97
N THR A 442 1.93 33.60 14.66
CA THR A 442 1.20 34.07 13.47
C THR A 442 1.87 33.62 12.18
N LEU A 443 3.21 33.63 12.15
CA LEU A 443 4.00 33.13 11.04
C LEU A 443 3.84 31.60 10.87
N LYS A 444 3.89 30.86 11.97
CA LYS A 444 3.70 29.40 11.94
C LYS A 444 2.33 29.03 11.38
N ASP A 445 1.28 29.75 11.75
CA ASP A 445 -0.07 29.53 11.24
C ASP A 445 -0.19 29.86 9.74
N ALA A 446 0.48 30.90 9.27
CA ALA A 446 0.53 31.24 7.84
C ALA A 446 1.24 30.15 7.02
N LEU A 447 2.35 29.59 7.52
CA LEU A 447 3.07 28.49 6.87
C LEU A 447 2.26 27.19 6.85
N VAL A 448 1.49 26.91 7.90
CA VAL A 448 0.57 25.75 7.94
C VAL A 448 -0.54 25.90 6.90
N LYS A 449 -1.18 27.07 6.83
CA LYS A 449 -2.21 27.36 5.81
C LYS A 449 -1.65 27.27 4.38
N MET A 450 -0.41 27.69 4.19
CA MET A 450 0.29 27.55 2.92
C MET A 450 0.55 26.07 2.59
N HIS A 451 0.96 25.26 3.56
CA HIS A 451 1.16 23.82 3.32
C HIS A 451 -0.14 23.11 2.92
N ASP A 452 -1.27 23.43 3.56
CA ASP A 452 -2.56 22.86 3.17
C ASP A 452 -2.97 23.25 1.73
N SER A 453 -2.51 24.41 1.25
CA SER A 453 -2.77 24.88 -0.11
C SER A 453 -1.97 24.17 -1.20
N VAL A 454 -0.86 23.52 -0.83
CA VAL A 454 0.02 22.79 -1.75
C VAL A 454 -0.61 21.46 -2.13
N LEU A 455 -1.28 20.83 -1.17
CA LEU A 455 -1.85 19.49 -1.32
C LEU A 455 -2.91 19.47 -2.42
N LEU A 456 -2.91 18.38 -3.19
CA LEU A 456 -3.80 18.18 -4.33
C LEU A 456 -5.27 18.35 -3.92
N GLN A 457 -5.98 19.23 -4.62
CA GLN A 457 -7.41 19.43 -4.49
C GLN A 457 -8.12 18.83 -5.70
N ASP A 458 -9.01 17.87 -5.48
CA ASP A 458 -9.76 17.16 -6.49
C ASP A 458 -11.21 17.65 -6.64
N ASP A 459 -11.64 18.60 -5.81
CA ASP A 459 -12.93 19.28 -5.90
C ASP A 459 -12.81 20.66 -6.60
N PRO A 460 -13.35 20.82 -7.82
CA PRO A 460 -13.41 22.10 -8.53
C PRO A 460 -14.05 23.23 -7.72
N ASP A 461 -15.06 22.94 -6.89
CA ASP A 461 -15.84 23.96 -6.14
C ASP A 461 -15.01 24.60 -5.02
N VAL A 462 -13.89 23.97 -4.63
CA VAL A 462 -12.92 24.52 -3.66
C VAL A 462 -11.89 25.42 -4.35
N LEU A 463 -11.62 25.21 -5.65
CA LEU A 463 -10.60 25.94 -6.42
C LEU A 463 -11.11 27.24 -7.03
N THR A 464 -12.41 27.38 -7.22
CA THR A 464 -13.06 28.56 -7.84
C THR A 464 -13.25 29.74 -6.89
N ARG A 465 -12.69 29.69 -5.67
CA ARG A 465 -12.80 30.73 -4.65
C ARG A 465 -11.57 31.65 -4.57
#